data_AF-A0A9J6ZTM1-F1
#
_entry.id   AF-A0A9J6ZTM1-F1
#
_cell.length_a   1.000
_cell.length_b   1.000
_cell.length_c   1.000
_cell.angle_alpha   90.00
_cell.angle_beta   90.00
_cell.angle_gamma   90.00
#
_symmetry.space_group_name_H-M   'P 1'
#
loop_
_entity.id
_entity.type
_entity.pdbx_description
1 polymer ?
#
loop_
_entity_poly.entity_id
_entity_poly.type
_entity_poly.pdbx_seq_one_letter_code
_entity_poly.pdbx_strand_id
1 'polypeptide(L)' 'MALYKLTAPRQFGDMPKGYTFQVPSASTPTPNAQDVEKEIIRLGFNKQAQSYKSPGNFKVEKIS' A
#
# COMPACT_ATOMS: atom_id res chain seq x y z
N MET A 1 2.08 -15.34 -6.77
CA MET A 1 1.72 -14.03 -6.21
C MET A 1 2.88 -13.58 -5.35
N ALA A 2 3.36 -12.36 -5.56
CA ALA A 2 4.38 -11.75 -4.73
C ALA A 2 3.72 -11.04 -3.55
N LEU A 3 4.41 -11.00 -2.43
CA LEU A 3 3.96 -10.27 -1.24
C LEU A 3 4.85 -9.05 -1.04
N TYR A 4 4.23 -7.88 -1.01
CA TYR A 4 4.92 -6.60 -0.85
C TYR A 4 4.61 -6.00 0.51
N LYS A 5 5.64 -5.56 1.22
CA LYS A 5 5.48 -4.68 2.38
C LYS A 5 5.47 -3.25 1.88
N LEU A 6 4.41 -2.51 2.18
CA LEU A 6 4.32 -1.08 1.93
C LEU A 6 4.48 -0.35 3.26
N THR A 7 5.38 0.63 3.31
CA THR A 7 5.54 1.52 4.45
C THR A 7 5.19 2.95 4.03
N ALA A 8 4.32 3.61 4.79
CA ALA A 8 3.94 4.99 4.56
C ALA A 8 5.08 5.94 5.00
N PRO A 9 5.78 6.64 4.10
CA PRO A 9 6.86 7.55 4.49
C PRO A 9 6.36 8.83 5.17
N ARG A 10 5.07 9.16 5.00
CA ARG A 10 4.36 10.30 5.59
C ARG A 10 2.93 9.90 5.91
N GLN A 11 2.18 10.79 6.55
CA GLN A 11 0.75 10.59 6.79
C GLN A 11 -0.02 10.64 5.47
N PHE A 12 -0.92 9.68 5.27
CA PHE A 12 -1.80 9.56 4.11
C PHE A 12 -3.26 9.55 4.58
N GLY A 13 -3.86 10.74 4.69
CA GLY A 13 -5.18 10.87 5.30
C GLY A 13 -5.16 10.45 6.77
N ASP A 14 -5.86 9.38 7.09
CA ASP A 14 -5.91 8.74 8.41
C ASP A 14 -4.84 7.64 8.61
N MET A 15 -4.12 7.25 7.56
CA MET A 15 -2.99 6.34 7.67
C MET A 15 -1.76 7.06 8.24
N PRO A 16 -1.25 6.66 9.42
CA PRO A 16 -0.16 7.38 10.07
C PRO A 16 1.18 7.17 9.37
N LYS A 17 2.09 8.13 9.54
CA LYS A 17 3.47 8.00 9.08
C LYS A 17 4.14 6.78 9.74
N GLY A 18 4.85 5.99 8.94
CA GLY A 18 5.52 4.77 9.39
C GLY A 18 4.61 3.55 9.44
N TYR A 19 3.32 3.69 9.13
CA TYR A 19 2.41 2.56 9.07
C TYR A 19 2.85 1.57 7.99
N THR A 20 2.87 0.28 8.33
CA THR A 20 3.27 -0.79 7.43
C THR A 20 2.15 -1.78 7.22
N PHE A 21 1.92 -2.18 5.98
CA PHE A 21 0.94 -3.20 5.62
C PHE A 21 1.46 -4.08 4.49
N GLN A 22 0.85 -5.26 4.33
CA GLN A 22 1.23 -6.23 3.32
C GLN A 22 0.21 -6.23 2.19
N VAL A 23 0.69 -6.08 0.96
CA VAL A 23 -0.13 -6.11 -0.25
C VAL A 23 0.24 -7.34 -1.05
N PRO A 24 -0.64 -8.34 -1.14
CA PRO A 24 -0.47 -9.44 -2.09
C PRO A 24 -0.76 -8.92 -3.50
N SER A 25 0.20 -9.04 -4.41
CA SER A 25 0.03 -8.64 -5.81
C SER A 25 0.59 -9.70 -6.76
N ALA A 26 -0.08 -9.87 -7.91
CA ALA A 26 0.44 -10.69 -8.99
C ALA A 26 1.45 -9.94 -9.88
N SER A 27 1.49 -8.60 -9.82
CA SER A 27 2.40 -7.79 -10.62
C SER A 27 3.82 -7.77 -10.05
N THR A 28 4.81 -7.73 -10.94
CA THR A 28 6.24 -7.59 -10.63
C THR A 28 6.85 -6.50 -11.52
N PRO A 29 7.82 -5.70 -11.04
CA PRO A 29 8.52 -5.79 -9.76
C PRO A 29 7.81 -5.11 -8.58
N THR A 30 6.79 -4.30 -8.82
CA THR A 30 6.02 -3.58 -7.79
C THR A 30 4.56 -4.03 -7.80
N PRO A 31 3.82 -3.89 -6.68
CA PRO A 31 2.39 -4.18 -6.66
C PRO A 31 1.64 -3.19 -7.56
N ASN A 32 0.46 -3.56 -8.05
CA ASN A 32 -0.36 -2.63 -8.84
C ASN A 32 -1.16 -1.71 -7.90
N ALA A 33 -1.62 -0.57 -8.43
CA ALA A 33 -2.37 0.39 -7.61
C ALA A 33 -3.73 -0.15 -7.14
N GLN A 34 -4.34 -1.09 -7.86
CA GLN A 34 -5.65 -1.64 -7.51
C GLN A 34 -5.57 -2.56 -6.28
N ASP A 35 -4.50 -3.36 -6.17
CA ASP A 35 -4.25 -4.26 -5.06
C ASP A 35 -3.91 -3.45 -3.80
N VAL A 36 -3.11 -2.39 -3.95
CA VAL A 36 -2.86 -1.44 -2.86
C VAL A 36 -4.15 -0.77 -2.41
N GLU A 37 -5.00 -0.29 -3.33
CA GLU A 37 -6.29 0.32 -3.00
C GLU A 37 -7.23 -0.63 -2.27
N LYS A 38 -7.36 -1.87 -2.75
CA LYS A 38 -8.16 -2.91 -2.09
C LYS A 38 -7.68 -3.17 -0.67
N GLU A 39 -6.37 -3.22 -0.45
CA GLU A 39 -5.82 -3.45 0.88
C GLU A 39 -6.05 -2.25 1.80
N ILE A 40 -5.88 -1.02 1.30
CA ILE A 40 -6.19 0.20 2.05
C ILE A 40 -7.67 0.25 2.46
N ILE A 41 -8.59 -0.14 1.56
CA ILE A 41 -10.03 -0.26 1.86
C ILE A 41 -10.27 -1.34 2.92
N ARG A 42 -9.62 -2.50 2.79
CA ARG A 42 -9.75 -3.62 3.73
C ARG A 42 -9.29 -3.24 5.15
N LEU A 43 -8.26 -2.41 5.25
CA LEU A 43 -7.73 -1.89 6.52
C LEU A 43 -8.62 -0.79 7.12
N GLY A 44 -9.65 -0.33 6.40
CA GLY A 44 -10.63 0.64 6.90
C GLY A 44 -10.19 2.10 6.78
N PHE A 45 -9.15 2.39 5.99
CA PHE A 45 -8.68 3.76 5.80
C PHE A 45 -9.61 4.57 4.87
N ASN A 46 -9.64 5.88 5.10
CA ASN A 46 -10.54 6.80 4.42
C ASN A 46 -10.23 6.95 2.91
N LYS A 47 -11.12 7.67 2.20
CA LYS A 47 -10.96 7.93 0.76
C LYS A 47 -9.69 8.73 0.42
N GLN A 48 -9.17 9.52 1.37
CA GLN A 48 -7.93 10.25 1.17
C GLN A 48 -6.73 9.29 1.16
N ALA A 49 -6.67 8.31 2.06
CA ALA A 49 -5.66 7.25 2.03
C ALA A 49 -5.75 6.44 0.72
N GLN A 50 -6.97 6.12 0.27
CA GLN A 50 -7.20 5.41 -0.99
C GLN A 50 -6.69 6.18 -2.22
N SER A 51 -6.73 7.51 -2.21
CA SER A 51 -6.14 8.33 -3.29
C SER A 51 -4.62 8.17 -3.42
N TYR A 52 -3.93 7.72 -2.36
CA TYR A 52 -2.50 7.45 -2.37
C TYR A 52 -2.12 6.05 -2.84
N LYS A 53 -3.08 5.25 -3.35
CA LYS A 53 -2.91 3.88 -3.85
C LYS A 53 -1.75 3.62 -4.82
N SER A 54 -1.16 4.66 -5.40
CA SER A 54 0.04 4.50 -6.22
C SER A 54 1.18 3.90 -5.38
N PRO A 55 1.75 2.75 -5.81
CA PRO A 55 2.84 2.08 -5.09
C PRO A 55 4.06 2.97 -4.86
N GLY A 56 4.32 3.91 -5.78
CA GLY A 56 5.42 4.87 -5.67
C GLY A 56 5.30 5.87 -4.51
N ASN A 57 4.12 6.01 -3.91
CA ASN A 57 3.95 6.79 -2.68
C ASN A 57 4.51 6.08 -1.45
N PHE A 58 4.67 4.76 -1.51
CA PHE A 58 5.09 3.93 -0.39
C PHE A 58 6.53 3.48 -0.56
N LYS A 59 7.20 3.18 0.55
CA LYS A 59 8.41 2.37 0.50
C LYS A 59 7.97 0.92 0.31
N VAL A 60 8.26 0.37 -0.87
CA VAL A 60 7.89 -0.99 -1.26
C VAL A 60 9.08 -1.92 -1.03
N GLU A 61 8.89 -2.96 -0.22
CA GLU A 61 9.85 -4.04 -0.03
C GLU A 61 9.21 -5.36 -0.46
N LYS A 62 9.84 -6.11 -1.35
CA LYS A 62 9.36 -7.46 -1.71
C LYS A 62 9.75 -8.43 -0.60
N ILE A 63 8.77 -9.10 -0.01
CA ILE A 63 8.98 -10.10 1.04
C ILE A 63 9.15 -11.50 0.43
N SER A 64 8.29 -11.87 -0.53
CA SER A 64 8.26 -13.19 -1.16
C SER A 64 7.88 -13.09 -2.64
#